data_AF-V8PBR2-F1
#
_entry.id   AF-V8PBR2-F1
#
_cell.length_a   1.000
_cell.length_b   1.000
_cell.length_c   1.000
_cell.angle_alpha   90.00
_cell.angle_beta   90.00
_cell.angle_gamma   90.00
#
_symmetry.space_group_name_H-M   'P 1'
#
loop_
_entity.id
_entity.type
_entity.pdbx_description
1 polymer ?
#
loop_
_entity_poly.entity_id
_entity_poly.type
_entity_poly.pdbx_seq_one_letter_code
_entity_poly.pdbx_strand_id
1 'polypeptide(L)'
;MGPLLLSVTEIKEIQPCLFEESMVAISESGETIGTFSVSVKWACYSLDGWQEEDCFLVRANSKGTIDGFRDHPVETKTQEVKRHGQLYVTKTTVEKDGLISESANFLVLRVMARRQSLPQNAIFLSFDSDQHVCTSTYYIIIWFLAQLCHWLLPLSRSPTTNAESPINFLHFLLPPSRHLSCRVQVGSPATMVILQMPILIDIDEPDPRPVFEKVLLDWEEDEELQASHATYVRRHPELNTLLADFLQLLLLRKPDDVVTFAAEFFTPFSAQQPPCRSFRSSDRPSPFRSHV
;
A
#
# COMPACT_ATOMS: atom_id res chain seq x y z
N MET A 1 -15.24 -25.81 -2.33
CA MET A 1 -14.31 -24.65 -2.37
C MET A 1 -13.18 -24.96 -1.41
N GLY A 2 -11.95 -25.06 -1.92
CA GLY A 2 -10.77 -25.21 -1.05
C GLY A 2 -10.51 -23.92 -0.26
N PRO A 3 -9.69 -23.97 0.81
CA PRO A 3 -9.31 -22.77 1.52
C PRO A 3 -8.58 -21.80 0.58
N LEU A 4 -8.90 -20.51 0.71
CA LEU A 4 -8.32 -19.44 -0.08
C LEU A 4 -6.82 -19.33 0.22
N LEU A 5 -5.97 -19.11 -0.78
CA LEU A 5 -4.51 -19.17 -0.55
C LEU A 5 -4.09 -18.21 0.57
N LEU A 6 -4.64 -16.99 0.57
CA LEU A 6 -4.37 -15.98 1.60
C LEU A 6 -5.04 -16.28 2.96
N SER A 7 -6.11 -17.08 3.02
CA SER A 7 -6.69 -17.51 4.29
C SER A 7 -5.72 -18.35 5.10
N VAL A 8 -5.04 -19.28 4.42
CA VAL A 8 -4.09 -20.24 5.03
C VAL A 8 -2.64 -19.76 4.99
N THR A 9 -2.39 -18.49 4.62
CA THR A 9 -1.03 -17.92 4.62
C THR A 9 -0.81 -17.10 5.89
N GLU A 10 0.16 -17.47 6.73
CA GLU A 10 0.47 -16.70 7.94
C GLU A 10 0.98 -15.28 7.60
N ILE A 11 0.75 -14.30 8.47
CA ILE A 11 1.21 -12.91 8.26
C ILE A 11 2.73 -12.85 8.04
N LYS A 12 3.50 -13.71 8.73
CA LYS A 12 4.95 -13.86 8.57
C LYS A 12 5.37 -14.29 7.16
N GLU A 13 4.51 -15.01 6.45
CA GLU A 13 4.74 -15.38 5.04
C GLU A 13 4.37 -14.26 4.07
N ILE A 14 3.41 -13.40 4.42
CA ILE A 14 2.94 -12.28 3.58
C ILE A 14 3.86 -11.07 3.69
N GLN A 15 4.35 -10.74 4.88
CA GLN A 15 5.23 -9.60 5.13
C GLN A 15 6.43 -9.50 4.15
N PRO A 16 7.16 -10.58 3.86
CA PRO A 16 8.27 -10.54 2.90
C PRO A 16 7.82 -10.73 1.44
N CYS A 17 6.52 -10.60 1.16
CA CYS A 17 5.93 -10.47 -0.17
C CYS A 17 5.41 -9.05 -0.45
N LEU A 18 5.43 -8.13 0.54
CA LEU A 18 5.11 -6.71 0.37
C LEU A 18 6.08 -6.03 -0.60
N PHE A 19 5.61 -5.03 -1.34
CA PHE A 19 6.39 -4.40 -2.41
C PHE A 19 5.84 -3.08 -2.91
N GLU A 20 6.68 -2.42 -3.70
CA GLU A 20 6.32 -1.30 -4.55
C GLU A 20 7.07 -1.44 -5.87
N GLU A 21 6.34 -1.42 -6.97
CA GLU A 21 6.84 -1.66 -8.31
C GLU A 21 6.25 -0.66 -9.30
N SER A 22 7.03 -0.31 -10.32
CA SER A 22 6.60 0.50 -11.45
C SER A 22 7.04 -0.17 -12.75
N MET A 23 6.08 -0.30 -13.66
CA MET A 23 6.20 -0.93 -14.97
C MET A 23 5.82 0.06 -16.07
N VAL A 24 6.37 -0.14 -17.26
CA VAL A 24 5.95 0.53 -18.50
C VAL A 24 5.31 -0.45 -19.44
N ALA A 25 4.22 -0.04 -20.08
CA ALA A 25 3.64 -0.73 -21.21
C ALA A 25 4.39 -0.31 -22.48
N ILE A 26 4.97 -1.28 -23.18
CA ILE A 26 5.73 -1.11 -24.41
C ILE A 26 4.94 -1.78 -25.53
N SER A 27 4.74 -1.08 -26.65
CA SER A 27 4.13 -1.62 -27.87
C SER A 27 5.10 -2.50 -28.66
N GLU A 28 4.60 -3.23 -29.67
CA GLU A 28 5.45 -4.01 -30.60
C GLU A 28 6.53 -3.17 -31.30
N SER A 29 6.30 -1.87 -31.50
CA SER A 29 7.30 -0.96 -32.10
C SER A 29 8.37 -0.50 -31.12
N GLY A 30 8.27 -0.87 -29.84
CA GLY A 30 9.18 -0.44 -28.78
C GLY A 30 8.79 0.89 -28.13
N GLU A 31 7.68 1.51 -28.53
CA GLU A 31 7.22 2.77 -27.93
C GLU A 31 6.55 2.54 -26.57
N THR A 32 6.84 3.42 -25.60
CA THR A 32 6.14 3.41 -24.30
C THR A 32 4.75 4.02 -24.45
N ILE A 33 3.73 3.19 -24.27
CA ILE A 33 2.30 3.54 -24.45
C ILE A 33 1.54 3.66 -23.12
N GLY A 34 2.22 3.43 -21.99
CA GLY A 34 1.61 3.57 -20.68
C GLY A 34 2.56 3.27 -19.54
N THR A 35 2.10 3.60 -18.34
CA THR A 35 2.76 3.32 -17.07
C THR A 35 1.78 2.65 -16.12
N PHE A 36 2.30 1.74 -15.31
CA PHE A 36 1.54 1.09 -14.25
C PHE A 36 2.41 1.01 -13.01
N SER A 37 1.88 1.41 -11.86
CA SER A 37 2.52 1.17 -10.58
C SER A 37 1.59 0.39 -9.66
N VAL A 38 2.18 -0.46 -8.83
CA VAL A 38 1.47 -1.25 -7.84
C VAL A 38 2.29 -1.29 -6.56
N SER A 39 1.61 -1.15 -5.43
CA SER A 39 2.23 -1.31 -4.12
C SER A 39 1.32 -2.07 -3.18
N VAL A 40 1.92 -2.89 -2.33
CA VAL A 40 1.27 -3.60 -1.23
C VAL A 40 2.06 -3.28 0.01
N LYS A 41 1.43 -2.57 0.95
CA LYS A 41 2.03 -2.13 2.21
C LYS A 41 1.18 -2.61 3.37
N TRP A 42 1.82 -2.85 4.51
CA TRP A 42 1.08 -3.05 5.76
C TRP A 42 0.32 -1.77 6.12
N ALA A 43 -0.88 -1.92 6.64
CA ALA A 43 -1.73 -0.83 7.10
C ALA A 43 -2.57 -1.29 8.29
N CYS A 44 -3.12 -0.34 9.05
CA CYS A 44 -4.19 -0.59 10.00
C CYS A 44 -5.48 0.02 9.45
N TYR A 45 -6.58 -0.69 9.61
CA TYR A 45 -7.91 -0.18 9.31
C TYR A 45 -8.74 -0.09 10.59
N SER A 46 -9.32 1.09 10.85
CA SER A 46 -10.31 1.26 11.92
C SER A 46 -11.71 1.26 11.31
N LEU A 47 -12.53 0.30 11.73
CA LEU A 47 -13.97 0.36 11.51
C LEU A 47 -14.59 1.15 12.65
N ASP A 48 -15.27 2.24 12.31
CA ASP A 48 -16.26 2.96 13.13
C ASP A 48 -16.01 2.91 14.64
N GLY A 49 -14.83 3.36 15.05
CA GLY A 49 -14.53 3.81 16.42
C GLY A 49 -14.09 2.78 17.46
N TRP A 50 -13.95 1.47 17.17
CA TRP A 50 -13.72 0.51 18.27
C TRP A 50 -12.67 -0.58 18.06
N GLN A 51 -12.09 -0.77 16.86
CA GLN A 51 -10.93 -1.67 16.72
C GLN A 51 -10.06 -1.37 15.50
N GLU A 52 -8.76 -1.12 15.72
CA GLU A 52 -7.74 -1.16 14.66
C GLU A 52 -7.43 -2.62 14.31
N GLU A 53 -7.57 -2.96 13.03
CA GLU A 53 -7.25 -4.28 12.50
C GLU A 53 -6.07 -4.19 11.52
N ASP A 54 -5.12 -5.11 11.68
CA ASP A 54 -4.01 -5.29 10.74
C ASP A 54 -4.55 -5.66 9.35
N CYS A 55 -4.15 -4.90 8.34
CA CYS A 55 -4.54 -5.11 6.96
C CYS A 55 -3.39 -4.82 5.99
N PHE A 56 -3.67 -5.03 4.71
CA PHE A 56 -2.76 -4.69 3.62
C PHE A 56 -3.43 -3.65 2.73
N LEU A 57 -2.75 -2.53 2.53
CA LEU A 57 -3.16 -1.52 1.58
C LEU A 57 -2.54 -1.83 0.24
N VAL A 58 -3.40 -2.11 -0.74
CA VAL A 58 -3.01 -2.32 -2.13
C VAL A 58 -3.36 -1.08 -2.93
N ARG A 59 -2.35 -0.43 -3.53
CA ARG A 59 -2.57 0.69 -4.46
C ARG A 59 -2.07 0.30 -5.82
N ALA A 60 -2.93 0.38 -6.83
CA ALA A 60 -2.57 0.24 -8.22
C ALA A 60 -2.94 1.52 -8.98
N ASN A 61 -2.03 2.02 -9.80
CA ASN A 61 -2.23 3.20 -10.63
C ASN A 61 -1.83 2.88 -12.06
N SER A 62 -2.75 3.08 -13.00
CA SER A 62 -2.49 2.90 -14.42
C SER A 62 -2.73 4.19 -15.18
N LYS A 63 -1.84 4.48 -16.12
CA LYS A 63 -1.98 5.59 -17.06
C LYS A 63 -1.61 5.09 -18.44
N GLY A 64 -2.53 5.17 -19.38
CA GLY A 64 -2.34 4.75 -20.77
C GLY A 64 -2.54 5.91 -21.75
N THR A 65 -2.05 5.72 -22.96
CA THR A 65 -2.46 6.49 -24.13
C THR A 65 -3.20 5.56 -25.08
N ILE A 66 -4.45 5.89 -25.41
CA ILE A 66 -5.24 5.20 -26.44
C ILE A 66 -5.37 6.18 -27.61
N ASP A 67 -4.99 5.76 -28.81
CA ASP A 67 -5.07 6.56 -30.04
C ASP A 67 -4.43 7.96 -29.97
N GLY A 68 -3.30 8.09 -29.27
CA GLY A 68 -2.57 9.36 -29.13
C GLY A 68 -3.18 10.35 -28.13
N PHE A 69 -4.33 10.04 -27.54
CA PHE A 69 -4.90 10.82 -26.45
C PHE A 69 -4.44 10.24 -25.10
N ARG A 70 -3.98 11.13 -24.21
CA ARG A 70 -3.66 10.75 -22.82
C ARG A 70 -4.96 10.42 -22.10
N ASP A 71 -5.11 9.16 -21.75
CA ASP A 71 -6.20 8.75 -20.88
C ASP A 71 -5.95 9.31 -19.48
N HIS A 72 -7.03 9.55 -18.74
CA HIS A 72 -6.90 10.03 -17.36
C HIS A 72 -6.29 8.92 -16.50
N PRO A 73 -5.38 9.25 -15.57
CA PRO A 73 -4.82 8.25 -14.68
C PRO A 73 -5.95 7.60 -13.88
N VAL A 74 -6.11 6.29 -14.04
CA VAL A 74 -7.06 5.49 -13.27
C VAL A 74 -6.33 5.00 -12.03
N GLU A 75 -6.62 5.63 -10.90
CA GLU A 75 -6.11 5.19 -9.60
C GLU A 75 -7.12 4.24 -8.94
N THR A 76 -6.67 3.02 -8.65
CA THR A 76 -7.42 2.03 -7.89
C THR A 76 -6.76 1.81 -6.53
N LYS A 77 -7.41 2.31 -5.48
CA LYS A 77 -7.05 2.03 -4.08
C LYS A 77 -7.94 0.91 -3.55
N THR A 78 -7.33 -0.20 -3.16
CA THR A 78 -8.02 -1.36 -2.60
C THR A 78 -7.44 -1.66 -1.22
N GLN A 79 -8.29 -1.77 -0.21
CA GLN A 79 -7.86 -2.24 1.11
C GLN A 79 -8.19 -3.71 1.22
N GLU A 80 -7.23 -4.51 1.67
CA GLU A 80 -7.41 -5.96 1.81
C GLU A 80 -7.17 -6.35 3.26
N VAL A 81 -8.24 -6.73 3.95
CA VAL A 81 -8.24 -7.05 5.37
C VAL A 81 -8.28 -8.57 5.51
N LYS A 82 -7.45 -9.13 6.38
CA LYS A 82 -7.51 -10.56 6.69
C LYS A 82 -8.23 -10.77 8.04
N ARG A 83 -9.45 -11.32 8.05
CA ARG A 83 -10.19 -11.66 9.30
C ARG A 83 -10.42 -13.15 9.44
N HIS A 84 -10.22 -13.70 10.64
CA HIS A 84 -10.50 -15.12 10.95
C HIS A 84 -9.93 -16.12 9.93
N GLY A 85 -8.78 -15.81 9.33
CA GLY A 85 -8.25 -16.59 8.23
C GLY A 85 -9.10 -16.48 6.97
N GLN A 86 -9.55 -15.30 6.57
CA GLN A 86 -10.27 -15.03 5.32
C GLN A 86 -9.85 -13.64 4.82
N LEU A 87 -9.74 -13.45 3.50
CA LEU A 87 -9.37 -12.16 2.90
C LEU A 87 -10.65 -11.42 2.47
N TYR A 88 -10.79 -10.19 2.93
CA TYR A 88 -11.86 -9.25 2.60
C TYR A 88 -11.28 -8.10 1.80
N VAL A 89 -11.96 -7.72 0.72
CA VAL A 89 -11.55 -6.61 -0.15
C VAL A 89 -12.48 -5.43 0.10
N THR A 90 -12.00 -4.42 0.82
CA THR A 90 -12.71 -3.18 1.11
C THR A 90 -12.37 -2.16 0.02
N LYS A 91 -12.91 -2.37 -1.18
CA LYS A 91 -13.07 -1.30 -2.17
C LYS A 91 -14.52 -1.35 -2.62
N THR A 92 -15.33 -0.35 -2.24
CA THR A 92 -16.71 -0.19 -2.72
C THR A 92 -17.56 -1.47 -2.61
N THR A 93 -18.02 -1.78 -1.38
CA THR A 93 -19.24 -2.57 -1.13
C THR A 93 -19.36 -3.93 -1.85
N VAL A 94 -18.35 -4.79 -1.81
CA VAL A 94 -18.54 -6.23 -2.06
C VAL A 94 -17.72 -7.03 -1.05
N GLU A 95 -18.28 -7.27 0.13
CA GLU A 95 -17.77 -8.30 1.04
C GLU A 95 -18.14 -9.68 0.46
N LYS A 96 -17.21 -10.29 -0.26
CA LYS A 96 -17.30 -11.69 -0.67
C LYS A 96 -16.02 -12.41 -0.29
N ASP A 97 -16.17 -13.42 0.56
CA ASP A 97 -15.06 -14.24 1.02
C ASP A 97 -14.30 -14.83 -0.17
N GLY A 98 -13.00 -14.53 -0.24
CA GLY A 98 -12.12 -15.14 -1.23
C GLY A 98 -12.12 -14.52 -2.62
N LEU A 99 -12.73 -13.36 -2.75
CA LEU A 99 -12.58 -12.53 -3.93
C LEU A 99 -11.16 -11.93 -3.97
N ILE A 100 -10.46 -12.14 -5.08
CA ILE A 100 -9.14 -11.58 -5.37
C ILE A 100 -9.34 -10.41 -6.33
N SER A 101 -9.10 -9.19 -5.85
CA SER A 101 -9.06 -8.00 -6.70
C SER A 101 -7.92 -8.10 -7.74
N GLU A 102 -8.03 -7.39 -8.85
CA GLU A 102 -6.95 -7.36 -9.85
C GLU A 102 -5.62 -6.87 -9.25
N SER A 103 -5.70 -5.98 -8.26
CA SER A 103 -4.55 -5.50 -7.50
C SER A 103 -4.06 -6.52 -6.45
N ALA A 104 -4.97 -7.26 -5.80
CA ALA A 104 -4.66 -8.36 -4.86
C ALA A 104 -3.83 -9.45 -5.52
N ASN A 105 -4.14 -9.72 -6.79
CA ASN A 105 -3.58 -10.81 -7.56
C ASN A 105 -2.05 -10.78 -7.53
N PHE A 106 -1.43 -9.60 -7.59
CA PHE A 106 0.02 -9.48 -7.54
C PHE A 106 0.62 -9.97 -6.21
N LEU A 107 -0.06 -9.76 -5.09
CA LEU A 107 0.35 -10.32 -3.80
C LEU A 107 0.22 -11.85 -3.80
N VAL A 108 -0.87 -12.38 -4.35
CA VAL A 108 -1.13 -13.82 -4.45
C VAL A 108 -0.07 -14.51 -5.31
N LEU A 109 0.26 -13.93 -6.48
CA LEU A 109 1.34 -14.38 -7.35
C LEU A 109 2.68 -14.45 -6.61
N ARG A 110 2.99 -13.44 -5.78
CA ARG A 110 4.22 -13.39 -4.98
C ARG A 110 4.26 -14.44 -3.87
N VAL A 111 3.14 -14.68 -3.20
CA VAL A 111 3.01 -15.77 -2.21
C VAL A 111 3.20 -17.12 -2.89
N MET A 112 2.57 -17.36 -4.04
CA MET A 112 2.75 -18.60 -4.82
C MET A 112 4.20 -18.78 -5.28
N ALA A 113 4.82 -17.72 -5.78
CA ALA A 113 6.22 -17.74 -6.19
C ALA A 113 7.18 -18.01 -5.01
N ARG A 114 6.90 -17.44 -3.83
CA ARG A 114 7.67 -17.69 -2.60
C ARG A 114 7.60 -19.14 -2.17
N ARG A 115 6.40 -19.71 -2.20
CA ARG A 115 6.17 -21.11 -1.83
C ARG A 115 6.72 -22.09 -2.88
N GLN A 116 7.11 -21.59 -4.06
CA GLN A 116 7.50 -22.40 -5.23
C GLN A 116 6.50 -23.53 -5.53
N SER A 117 5.23 -23.29 -5.17
CA SER A 117 4.18 -24.28 -5.24
C SER A 117 2.84 -23.58 -5.44
N LEU A 118 1.99 -24.23 -6.23
CA LEU A 118 0.60 -23.83 -6.38
C LEU A 118 -0.27 -24.68 -5.43
N PRO A 119 -1.30 -24.09 -4.82
CA PRO A 119 -2.28 -24.88 -4.08
C PRO A 119 -2.98 -25.87 -5.02
N GLN A 120 -3.43 -27.00 -4.47
CA GLN A 120 -4.21 -27.99 -5.19
C GLN A 120 -5.51 -27.33 -5.68
N ASN A 121 -5.72 -27.29 -7.00
CA ASN A 121 -6.78 -26.51 -7.66
C ASN A 121 -6.67 -25.01 -7.36
N ALA A 122 -5.62 -24.36 -7.86
CA ALA A 122 -5.39 -22.92 -7.75
C ALA A 122 -6.43 -22.08 -8.53
N ILE A 123 -7.67 -22.12 -8.05
CA ILE A 123 -8.85 -21.47 -8.62
C ILE A 123 -9.39 -20.52 -7.55
N PHE A 124 -9.56 -19.25 -7.91
CA PHE A 124 -10.00 -18.21 -6.98
C PHE A 124 -11.08 -17.34 -7.61
N LEU A 125 -11.95 -16.75 -6.79
CA LEU A 125 -12.90 -15.75 -7.26
C LEU A 125 -12.15 -14.47 -7.65
N SER A 126 -12.55 -13.84 -8.74
CA SER A 126 -11.95 -12.61 -9.22
C SER A 126 -12.94 -11.80 -10.05
N PHE A 127 -12.48 -10.70 -10.64
CA PHE A 127 -13.21 -9.96 -11.66
C PHE A 127 -12.68 -10.29 -13.06
N ASP A 128 -13.58 -10.31 -14.05
CA ASP A 128 -13.20 -10.22 -15.47
C ASP A 128 -12.96 -8.76 -15.88
N SER A 129 -12.68 -8.53 -17.18
CA SER A 129 -12.46 -7.18 -17.73
C SER A 129 -13.68 -6.26 -17.58
N ASP A 130 -14.86 -6.84 -17.50
CA ASP A 130 -16.14 -6.12 -17.42
C ASP A 130 -16.61 -5.97 -15.96
N GLN A 131 -15.73 -6.29 -14.99
CA GLN A 131 -15.99 -6.23 -13.54
C GLN A 131 -17.06 -7.22 -13.05
N HIS A 132 -17.37 -8.26 -13.82
CA HIS A 132 -18.22 -9.34 -13.33
C HIS A 132 -17.40 -10.34 -12.52
N VAL A 133 -18.03 -10.88 -11.47
CA VAL A 133 -17.40 -11.91 -10.65
C VAL A 133 -17.26 -13.20 -11.47
N CYS A 134 -16.03 -13.68 -11.60
CA CYS A 134 -15.66 -14.90 -12.31
C CYS A 134 -14.71 -15.76 -11.46
N THR A 135 -14.33 -16.94 -11.96
CA THR A 135 -13.23 -17.71 -11.37
C THR A 135 -11.96 -17.54 -12.19
N SER A 136 -10.80 -17.43 -11.56
CA SER A 136 -9.50 -17.41 -12.23
C SER A 136 -8.69 -18.63 -11.84
N THR A 137 -8.19 -19.34 -12.84
CA THR A 137 -7.31 -20.51 -12.67
C THR A 137 -5.85 -20.12 -12.88
N TYR A 138 -4.97 -20.61 -12.02
CA TYR A 138 -3.52 -20.33 -12.05
C TYR A 138 -2.73 -21.59 -12.35
N TYR A 139 -1.71 -21.46 -13.21
CA TYR A 139 -0.80 -22.55 -13.58
C TYR A 139 0.62 -22.05 -13.78
N ILE A 140 1.60 -22.89 -13.43
CA ILE A 140 3.02 -22.68 -13.74
C ILE A 140 3.27 -23.24 -15.14
N ILE A 141 3.94 -22.47 -15.99
CA ILE A 141 4.28 -22.91 -17.34
C ILE A 141 5.65 -23.60 -17.34
N ILE A 142 5.63 -24.91 -17.11
CA ILE A 142 6.84 -25.73 -16.95
C ILE A 142 7.69 -25.79 -18.21
N TRP A 143 7.10 -25.81 -19.42
CA TRP A 143 7.89 -25.83 -20.66
C TRP A 143 8.72 -24.55 -20.85
N PHE A 144 8.22 -23.40 -20.37
CA PHE A 144 8.91 -22.11 -20.50
C PHE A 144 10.09 -22.03 -19.52
N LEU A 145 9.94 -22.62 -18.33
CA LEU A 145 11.05 -22.82 -17.38
C LEU A 145 12.18 -23.66 -18.00
N ALA A 146 11.85 -24.63 -18.86
CA ALA A 146 12.82 -25.57 -19.44
C ALA A 146 13.53 -25.05 -20.70
N GLN A 147 12.89 -24.20 -21.51
CA GLN A 147 13.43 -23.81 -22.84
C GLN A 147 14.12 -22.45 -22.90
N LEU A 148 13.71 -21.47 -22.09
CA LEU A 148 14.11 -20.06 -22.32
C LEU A 148 14.48 -19.27 -21.06
N CYS A 149 14.09 -19.71 -19.86
CA CYS A 149 14.25 -18.91 -18.65
C CYS A 149 14.49 -19.75 -17.39
N HIS A 150 15.75 -20.10 -17.10
CA HIS A 150 16.15 -20.61 -15.78
C HIS A 150 16.07 -19.56 -14.67
N TRP A 151 15.93 -18.28 -15.05
CA TRP A 151 16.01 -17.12 -14.16
C TRP A 151 14.67 -16.41 -13.95
N LEU A 152 13.53 -16.97 -14.36
CA LEU A 152 12.21 -16.38 -14.15
C LEU A 152 11.19 -17.47 -13.78
N LEU A 153 10.22 -17.14 -12.94
CA LEU A 153 9.08 -18.00 -12.64
C LEU A 153 7.84 -17.53 -13.41
N PRO A 154 7.42 -18.23 -14.48
CA PRO A 154 6.25 -17.87 -15.27
C PRO A 154 4.97 -18.45 -14.65
N LEU A 155 4.07 -17.56 -14.22
CA LEU A 155 2.72 -17.90 -13.79
C LEU A 155 1.71 -17.37 -14.79
N SER A 156 0.75 -18.19 -15.17
CA SER A 156 -0.37 -17.76 -15.99
C SER A 156 -1.67 -17.76 -15.20
N ARG A 157 -2.53 -16.79 -15.53
CA ARG A 157 -3.87 -16.62 -15.00
C ARG A 157 -4.85 -16.67 -16.16
N SER A 158 -5.86 -17.52 -16.04
CA SER A 158 -6.95 -17.66 -16.99
C SER A 158 -8.30 -17.46 -16.30
N PRO A 159 -8.99 -16.33 -16.51
CA PRO A 159 -10.35 -16.11 -16.03
C PRO A 159 -11.35 -16.96 -16.83
N THR A 160 -12.29 -17.60 -16.13
CA THR A 160 -13.45 -18.26 -16.72
C THR A 160 -14.45 -17.19 -17.14
N THR A 161 -14.44 -16.82 -18.41
CA THR A 161 -15.38 -15.83 -18.97
C THR A 161 -16.42 -16.53 -19.84
N ASN A 162 -17.62 -15.96 -19.94
CA ASN A 162 -18.59 -16.35 -20.96
C ASN A 162 -18.30 -15.72 -22.34
N ALA A 163 -17.24 -14.91 -22.45
CA ALA A 163 -16.84 -14.27 -23.70
C ALA A 163 -16.13 -15.27 -24.63
N GLU A 164 -16.23 -15.02 -25.94
CA GLU A 164 -15.68 -15.89 -27.01
C GLU A 164 -14.15 -16.02 -26.97
N SER A 165 -13.45 -15.11 -26.26
CA SER A 165 -11.99 -15.15 -26.07
C SER A 165 -11.61 -14.69 -24.65
N PRO A 166 -11.30 -15.61 -23.72
CA PRO A 166 -10.87 -15.24 -22.37
C PRO A 166 -9.52 -14.51 -22.42
N ILE A 167 -9.43 -13.39 -21.70
CA ILE A 167 -8.19 -12.62 -21.59
C ILE A 167 -7.24 -13.34 -20.62
N ASN A 168 -6.21 -13.97 -21.17
CA ASN A 168 -5.19 -14.66 -20.38
C ASN A 168 -4.00 -13.74 -20.13
N PHE A 169 -3.44 -13.82 -18.92
CA PHE A 169 -2.24 -13.08 -18.55
C PHE A 169 -1.09 -14.03 -18.22
N LEU A 170 0.11 -13.64 -18.66
CA LEU A 170 1.39 -14.24 -18.30
C LEU A 170 2.15 -13.27 -17.40
N HIS A 171 2.63 -13.77 -16.26
CA HIS A 171 3.36 -13.01 -15.27
C HIS A 171 4.72 -13.65 -15.06
N PHE A 172 5.78 -12.87 -15.17
CA PHE A 172 7.15 -13.31 -15.00
C PHE A 172 7.70 -12.70 -13.72
N LEU A 173 8.05 -13.55 -12.75
CA LEU A 173 8.61 -13.12 -11.47
C LEU A 173 10.10 -13.48 -11.38
N LEU A 174 10.89 -12.60 -10.78
CA LEU A 174 12.32 -12.80 -10.55
C LEU A 174 12.54 -13.81 -9.41
N PRO A 175 13.33 -14.89 -9.55
CA PRO A 175 13.45 -15.94 -8.55
C PRO A 175 14.03 -15.51 -7.19
N PRO A 176 15.10 -14.68 -7.10
CA PRO A 176 15.63 -14.32 -5.78
C PRO A 176 14.74 -13.30 -5.07
N SER A 177 14.23 -12.30 -5.79
CA SER A 177 13.51 -11.15 -5.20
C SER A 177 11.98 -11.29 -5.26
N ARG A 178 11.47 -12.14 -6.16
CA ARG A 178 10.03 -12.38 -6.44
C ARG A 178 9.28 -11.14 -6.91
N HIS A 179 10.01 -10.18 -7.49
CA HIS A 179 9.42 -9.02 -8.13
C HIS A 179 8.87 -9.35 -9.52
N LEU A 180 7.78 -8.69 -9.91
CA LEU A 180 7.19 -8.85 -11.24
C LEU A 180 8.08 -8.13 -12.26
N SER A 181 8.80 -8.89 -13.08
CA SER A 181 9.67 -8.32 -14.12
C SER A 181 8.95 -8.01 -15.40
N CYS A 182 7.94 -8.82 -15.74
CA CYS A 182 7.18 -8.69 -16.97
C CYS A 182 5.76 -9.23 -16.81
N ARG A 183 4.82 -8.58 -17.47
CA ARG A 183 3.44 -9.04 -17.61
C ARG A 183 3.01 -8.88 -19.06
N VAL A 184 2.45 -9.94 -19.63
CA VAL A 184 1.95 -9.98 -21.01
C VAL A 184 0.48 -10.38 -20.99
N GLN A 185 -0.35 -9.64 -21.71
CA GLN A 185 -1.69 -10.07 -22.05
C GLN A 185 -1.63 -10.89 -23.34
N VAL A 186 -2.09 -12.13 -23.31
CA VAL A 186 -2.10 -13.01 -24.49
C VAL A 186 -3.03 -12.40 -25.53
N GLY A 187 -2.50 -12.19 -26.75
CA GLY A 187 -3.23 -11.57 -27.86
C GLY A 187 -3.17 -10.04 -27.89
N SER A 188 -2.48 -9.38 -26.95
CA SER A 188 -2.21 -7.95 -26.99
C SER A 188 -0.82 -7.65 -27.56
N PRO A 189 -0.66 -6.61 -28.40
CA PRO A 189 0.64 -6.14 -28.88
C PRO A 189 1.44 -5.39 -27.79
N ALA A 190 0.88 -5.23 -26.59
CA ALA A 190 1.52 -4.52 -25.50
C ALA A 190 2.12 -5.47 -24.46
N THR A 191 3.37 -5.22 -24.08
CA THR A 191 4.05 -5.91 -22.98
C THR A 191 4.38 -4.94 -21.86
N MET A 192 4.08 -5.31 -20.62
CA MET A 192 4.46 -4.52 -19.46
C MET A 192 5.77 -5.04 -18.89
N VAL A 193 6.77 -4.17 -18.73
CA VAL A 193 8.09 -4.53 -18.17
C VAL A 193 8.47 -3.63 -17.02
N ILE A 194 9.20 -4.18 -16.04
CA ILE A 194 9.72 -3.43 -14.91
C ILE A 194 10.76 -2.40 -15.37
N LEU A 195 10.65 -1.17 -14.85
CA LEU A 195 11.56 -0.08 -15.22
C LEU A 195 12.91 -0.14 -14.50
N GLN A 196 12.88 -0.48 -13.22
CA GLN A 196 14.06 -0.50 -12.36
C GLN A 196 14.12 -1.84 -11.64
N MET A 197 15.25 -2.53 -11.80
CA MET A 197 15.48 -3.76 -11.06
C MET A 197 15.47 -3.44 -9.57
N PRO A 198 14.62 -4.11 -8.77
CA PRO A 198 14.58 -3.86 -7.35
C PRO A 198 15.91 -4.26 -6.73
N ILE A 199 16.46 -3.36 -5.90
CA ILE A 199 17.66 -3.66 -5.14
C ILE A 199 17.29 -4.81 -4.19
N LEU A 200 18.00 -5.93 -4.32
CA LEU A 200 17.94 -7.02 -3.35
C LEU A 200 18.51 -6.49 -2.04
N ILE A 201 17.62 -6.04 -1.15
CA ILE A 201 17.98 -5.82 0.24
C ILE A 201 18.00 -7.21 0.86
N ASP A 202 19.18 -7.69 1.24
CA ASP A 202 19.29 -8.88 2.07
C ASP A 202 18.46 -8.59 3.32
N ILE A 203 17.47 -9.44 3.60
CA ILE A 203 16.63 -9.24 4.78
C ILE A 203 17.52 -9.63 5.95
N ASP A 204 18.26 -8.66 6.49
CA ASP A 204 18.83 -8.79 7.82
C ASP A 204 17.69 -9.22 8.73
N GLU A 205 17.97 -10.24 9.57
CA GLU A 205 17.05 -10.63 10.62
C GLU A 205 16.61 -9.33 11.31
N PRO A 206 15.30 -8.99 11.28
CA PRO A 206 14.86 -7.72 11.81
C PRO A 206 15.31 -7.70 13.27
N ASP A 207 16.14 -6.73 13.62
CA ASP A 207 16.55 -6.52 15.01
C ASP A 207 15.29 -6.65 15.87
N PRO A 208 15.32 -7.47 16.93
CA PRO A 208 14.15 -7.74 17.74
C PRO A 208 13.55 -6.39 18.10
N ARG A 209 12.31 -6.15 17.64
CA ARG A 209 11.60 -4.90 17.91
C ARG A 209 11.79 -4.60 19.39
N PRO A 210 12.33 -3.43 19.77
CA PRO A 210 12.47 -3.09 21.17
C PRO A 210 11.09 -3.26 21.79
N VAL A 211 10.99 -4.22 22.71
CA VAL A 211 9.78 -4.44 23.48
C VAL A 211 9.76 -3.29 24.46
N PHE A 212 9.19 -2.17 24.03
CA PHE A 212 8.75 -1.17 24.96
C PHE A 212 7.74 -1.87 25.87
N GLU A 213 7.99 -1.88 27.18
CA GLU A 213 6.90 -2.12 28.11
C GLU A 213 5.78 -1.19 27.67
N LYS A 214 4.64 -1.76 27.31
CA LYS A 214 3.41 -1.00 27.14
C LYS A 214 3.13 -0.43 28.52
N VAL A 215 3.66 0.76 28.79
CA VAL A 215 3.18 1.60 29.86
C VAL A 215 1.69 1.71 29.57
N LEU A 216 0.88 1.16 30.46
CA LEU A 216 -0.56 1.30 30.38
C LEU A 216 -0.83 2.80 30.35
N LEU A 217 -1.30 3.28 29.20
CA LEU A 217 -1.78 4.65 29.08
C LEU A 217 -2.89 4.81 30.12
N ASP A 218 -2.69 5.75 31.03
CA ASP A 218 -3.70 6.11 32.00
C ASP A 218 -4.76 6.94 31.29
N TRP A 219 -5.80 6.27 30.79
CA TRP A 219 -6.88 6.88 30.01
C TRP A 219 -7.58 8.04 30.74
N GLU A 220 -7.47 8.12 32.07
CA GLU A 220 -8.03 9.22 32.85
C GLU A 220 -7.27 10.53 32.63
N GLU A 221 -5.95 10.48 32.41
CA GLU A 221 -5.13 11.67 32.12
C GLU A 221 -5.43 12.22 30.71
N ASP A 222 -5.73 11.34 29.74
CA ASP A 222 -6.06 11.73 28.35
C ASP A 222 -7.43 12.43 28.26
N GLU A 223 -8.43 12.01 29.04
CA GLU A 223 -9.73 12.68 29.10
C GLU A 223 -9.63 14.07 29.74
N GLU A 224 -8.83 14.23 30.81
CA GLU A 224 -8.56 15.54 31.42
C GLU A 224 -7.79 16.46 30.45
N LEU A 225 -6.80 15.91 29.74
CA LEU A 225 -6.05 16.63 28.72
C LEU A 225 -6.95 17.04 27.54
N GLN A 226 -7.83 16.15 27.08
CA GLN A 226 -8.75 16.45 25.98
C GLN A 226 -9.79 17.50 26.39
N ALA A 227 -10.32 17.41 27.61
CA ALA A 227 -11.24 18.41 28.16
C ALA A 227 -10.55 19.77 28.36
N SER A 228 -9.32 19.80 28.84
CA SER A 228 -8.54 21.03 29.01
C SER A 228 -8.16 21.66 27.65
N HIS A 229 -7.78 20.84 26.65
CA HIS A 229 -7.52 21.27 25.29
C HIS A 229 -8.77 21.86 24.63
N ALA A 230 -9.91 21.16 24.69
CA ALA A 230 -11.18 21.66 24.17
C ALA A 230 -11.58 23.00 24.82
N THR A 231 -11.30 23.15 26.12
CA THR A 231 -11.53 24.39 26.85
C THR A 231 -10.57 25.50 26.42
N TYR A 232 -9.29 25.20 26.20
CA TYR A 232 -8.29 26.14 25.73
C TYR A 232 -8.63 26.67 24.33
N VAL A 233 -8.94 25.78 23.38
CA VAL A 233 -9.34 26.15 22.02
C VAL A 233 -10.62 27.01 22.03
N ARG A 234 -11.58 26.72 22.92
CA ARG A 234 -12.77 27.56 23.09
C ARG A 234 -12.48 28.96 23.64
N ARG A 235 -11.47 29.11 24.51
CA ARG A 235 -11.04 30.41 25.05
C ARG A 235 -10.19 31.22 24.06
N HIS A 236 -9.59 30.56 23.08
CA HIS A 236 -8.72 31.16 22.07
C HIS A 236 -9.26 30.95 20.65
N PRO A 237 -10.38 31.61 20.29
CA PRO A 237 -10.96 31.50 18.94
C PRO A 237 -9.99 31.95 17.84
N GLU A 238 -9.02 32.81 18.15
CA GLU A 238 -7.95 33.26 17.26
C GLU A 238 -7.00 32.14 16.83
N LEU A 239 -6.89 31.06 17.59
CA LEU A 239 -5.95 29.96 17.33
C LEU A 239 -6.26 29.27 15.99
N ASN A 240 -7.53 28.98 15.73
CA ASN A 240 -7.95 28.29 14.50
C ASN A 240 -7.70 29.17 13.27
N THR A 241 -7.96 30.48 13.38
CA THR A 241 -7.70 31.44 12.31
C THR A 241 -6.20 31.57 12.05
N LEU A 242 -5.40 31.69 13.11
CA LEU A 242 -3.94 31.79 13.02
C LEU A 242 -3.31 30.55 12.36
N LEU A 243 -3.77 29.35 12.73
CA LEU A 243 -3.32 28.10 12.13
C LEU A 243 -3.76 27.98 10.66
N ALA A 244 -4.99 28.40 10.33
CA ALA A 244 -5.47 28.41 8.97
C ALA A 244 -4.65 29.35 8.07
N ASP A 245 -4.34 30.56 8.56
CA ASP A 245 -3.53 31.54 7.85
C ASP A 245 -2.09 31.03 7.64
N PHE A 246 -1.50 30.39 8.66
CA PHE A 246 -0.20 29.74 8.54
C PHE A 246 -0.19 28.66 7.46
N LEU A 247 -1.16 27.73 7.51
CA LEU A 247 -1.26 26.64 6.54
C LEU A 247 -1.50 27.16 5.13
N GLN A 248 -2.32 28.20 4.97
CA GLN A 248 -2.57 28.82 3.68
C GLN A 248 -1.28 29.41 3.10
N LEU A 249 -0.49 30.14 3.89
CA LEU A 249 0.79 30.71 3.45
C LEU A 249 1.84 29.63 3.17
N LEU A 250 1.87 28.57 3.98
CA LEU A 250 2.76 27.43 3.80
C LEU A 250 2.49 26.71 2.46
N LEU A 251 1.21 26.47 2.15
CA LEU A 251 0.79 25.80 0.90
C LEU A 251 0.97 26.68 -0.34
N LEU A 252 0.88 28.00 -0.19
CA LEU A 252 1.10 28.96 -1.27
C LEU A 252 2.60 29.13 -1.59
N ARG A 253 3.44 29.31 -0.55
CA ARG A 253 4.87 29.60 -0.73
C ARG A 253 5.73 28.37 -0.90
N LYS A 254 5.30 27.23 -0.35
CA LYS A 254 6.04 25.94 -0.33
C LYS A 254 7.54 26.14 -0.07
N PRO A 255 7.92 26.77 1.05
CA PRO A 255 9.32 27.02 1.37
C PRO A 255 10.07 25.71 1.58
N ASP A 256 11.36 25.67 1.22
CA ASP A 256 12.22 24.50 1.42
C ASP A 256 12.54 24.27 2.91
N ASP A 257 12.57 25.34 3.71
CA ASP A 257 12.75 25.28 5.18
C ASP A 257 11.47 25.75 5.91
N VAL A 258 10.65 24.78 6.26
CA VAL A 258 9.36 24.98 6.95
C VAL A 258 9.56 25.45 8.39
N VAL A 259 10.65 25.08 9.05
CA VAL A 259 10.86 25.34 10.48
C VAL A 259 11.23 26.81 10.69
N THR A 260 12.17 27.33 9.89
CA THR A 260 12.53 28.75 9.91
C THR A 260 11.33 29.63 9.51
N PHE A 261 10.58 29.21 8.48
CA PHE A 261 9.36 29.89 8.06
C PHE A 261 8.30 29.97 9.17
N ALA A 262 8.09 28.88 9.92
CA ALA A 262 7.18 28.88 11.06
C ALA A 262 7.66 29.82 12.17
N ALA A 263 8.96 29.79 12.50
CA ALA A 263 9.53 30.69 13.51
C ALA A 263 9.29 32.16 13.17
N GLU A 264 9.54 32.56 11.91
CA GLU A 264 9.28 33.92 11.44
C GLU A 264 7.78 34.27 11.47
N PHE A 265 6.91 33.36 11.02
CA PHE A 265 5.46 33.57 11.03
C PHE A 265 4.90 33.77 12.44
N PHE A 266 5.34 32.97 13.42
CA PHE A 266 4.82 33.02 14.78
C PHE A 266 5.50 34.05 15.70
N THR A 267 6.68 34.56 15.33
CA THR A 267 7.46 35.53 16.13
C THR A 267 6.63 36.74 16.62
N PRO A 268 5.81 37.41 15.78
CA PRO A 268 5.04 38.58 16.19
C PRO A 268 3.99 38.30 17.27
N PHE A 269 3.53 37.04 17.41
CA PHE A 269 2.50 36.63 18.36
C PHE A 269 3.06 36.28 19.75
N SER A 270 4.38 36.14 19.87
CA SER A 270 5.05 35.77 21.14
C SER A 270 5.12 36.92 22.16
N ALA A 271 4.98 38.18 21.72
CA ALA A 271 5.28 39.36 22.53
C ALA A 271 4.18 39.77 23.54
N GLN A 272 3.07 39.03 23.67
CA GLN A 272 1.90 39.46 24.47
C GLN A 272 1.54 38.60 25.70
N GLN A 273 2.35 37.63 26.12
CA GLN A 273 2.04 36.86 27.33
C GLN A 273 2.88 37.28 28.55
N PRO A 274 2.26 37.73 29.67
CA PRO A 274 2.87 37.59 30.98
C PRO A 274 3.16 36.11 31.25
N PRO A 275 4.21 35.75 32.01
CA PRO A 275 4.57 34.36 32.26
C PRO A 275 3.46 33.65 33.04
N CYS A 276 2.54 32.99 32.33
CA CYS A 276 1.54 32.11 32.92
C CYS A 276 2.24 30.79 33.27
N ARG A 277 2.40 30.54 34.57
CA ARG A 277 3.16 29.43 35.17
C ARG A 277 2.43 28.08 35.10
N SER A 278 1.84 27.71 33.97
CA SER A 278 1.02 26.49 33.87
C SER A 278 1.81 25.24 33.43
N PHE A 279 2.97 25.41 32.79
CA PHE A 279 3.70 24.31 32.13
C PHE A 279 5.05 23.98 32.79
N ARG A 280 5.09 23.93 34.11
CA ARG A 280 6.32 23.56 34.86
C ARG A 280 6.79 22.11 34.63
N SER A 281 6.04 21.30 33.88
CA SER A 281 6.40 19.90 33.57
C SER A 281 7.30 19.76 32.33
N SER A 282 7.36 20.75 31.43
CA SER A 282 8.16 20.67 30.20
C SER A 282 9.62 21.12 30.38
N ASP A 283 9.99 21.66 31.54
CA ASP A 283 11.38 22.04 31.89
C ASP A 283 12.27 20.84 32.25
N ARG A 284 11.83 19.60 32.00
CA ARG A 284 12.72 18.44 32.12
C ARG A 284 13.77 18.49 31.01
N PRO A 285 15.07 18.52 31.34
CA PRO A 285 16.12 18.50 30.32
C PRO A 285 15.97 17.23 29.48
N SER A 286 16.01 17.40 28.15
CA SER A 286 15.89 16.29 27.22
C SER A 286 17.02 15.30 27.47
N PRO A 287 16.77 13.98 27.55
CA PRO A 287 17.82 12.98 27.71
C PRO A 287 18.78 12.90 26.51
N PHE A 288 18.50 13.64 25.43
CA PHE A 288 19.26 13.66 24.18
C PHE A 288 20.14 14.90 23.98
N ARG A 289 20.17 15.85 24.93
CA ARG A 289 21.15 16.94 24.92
C ARG A 289 22.09 16.79 26.10
N SER A 290 23.26 16.20 25.85
CA SER A 290 24.44 16.43 26.69
C SER A 290 24.92 17.86 26.46
N HIS A 291 24.94 18.67 27.52
CA HIS A 291 25.59 19.97 27.49
C HIS A 291 27.08 19.78 27.18
N VAL A 292 27.55 20.41 26.10
CA VAL A 292 28.97 20.73 25.91
C VAL A 292 29.25 22.04 26.63
#